data_AF-A0A0A0QXL1-F1
#
_entry.id   AF-A0A0A0QXL1-F1
#
_cell.length_a   1.000
_cell.length_b   1.000
_cell.length_c   1.000
_cell.angle_alpha   90.00
_cell.angle_beta   90.00
_cell.angle_gamma   90.00
#
_symmetry.space_group_name_H-M   'P 1'
#
loop_
_entity.id
_entity.type
_entity.pdbx_description
1 polymer ?
#
loop_
_entity_poly.entity_id
_entity_poly.type
_entity_poly.pdbx_seq_one_letter_code
_entity_poly.pdbx_strand_id
1 'polypeptide(L)'
;MAPKRNNVLPNGHFHKDWQRYVRTWFNQPARKQRRRTTRIKKARSIAPRPVGGNLRPVVRCPTAKYNTKSRLGRGFTLEELKAAEINKRVAATIGITVDHRRRNKSVESLQLNVQRLKEYKSKLILFPKKAGAPKKGDASEEEIKMATQLQGTVMPVSRVVKSEKARKITDEERKGSAFVALRQARAHKRLFGSRQKRAKENEAEKAGGIGK
;
A
#
# COMPACT_ATOMS: atom_id res chain seq x y z
N MET A 1 -29.99 36.55 14.89
CA MET A 1 -29.17 37.70 15.37
C MET A 1 -28.73 38.46 14.14
N ALA A 2 -29.14 39.71 13.99
CA ALA A 2 -28.75 40.51 12.82
C ALA A 2 -27.22 40.69 12.82
N PRO A 3 -26.54 40.55 11.67
CA PRO A 3 -25.10 40.77 11.61
C PRO A 3 -24.79 42.22 12.00
N LYS A 4 -23.90 42.39 12.98
CA LYS A 4 -23.41 43.71 13.41
C LYS A 4 -22.12 44.04 12.66
N ARG A 5 -22.02 45.23 12.07
CA ARG A 5 -20.81 45.71 11.33
C ARG A 5 -20.40 44.70 10.24
N ASN A 6 -19.11 44.66 9.90
CA ASN A 6 -18.55 43.77 8.89
C ASN A 6 -18.05 42.45 9.51
N ASN A 7 -19.00 41.59 9.90
CA ASN A 7 -18.70 40.24 10.39
C ASN A 7 -18.84 39.20 9.27
N VAL A 8 -18.11 38.09 9.40
CA VAL A 8 -18.28 36.93 8.49
C VAL A 8 -19.72 36.43 8.56
N LEU A 9 -20.32 36.19 7.39
CA LEU A 9 -21.67 35.64 7.29
C LEU A 9 -21.71 34.26 7.99
N PRO A 10 -22.55 34.09 9.03
CA PRO A 10 -22.61 32.83 9.76
C PRO A 10 -23.23 31.73 8.89
N ASN A 11 -22.50 30.64 8.68
CA ASN A 11 -22.98 29.42 8.02
C ASN A 11 -23.05 28.25 9.03
N GLY A 12 -23.71 28.51 10.17
CA GLY A 12 -23.85 27.55 11.26
C GLY A 12 -24.97 26.56 11.00
N HIS A 13 -24.65 25.28 10.79
CA HIS A 13 -25.63 24.23 10.46
C HIS A 13 -26.34 23.68 11.70
N PHE A 14 -26.94 24.57 12.50
CA PHE A 14 -27.60 24.27 13.77
C PHE A 14 -29.12 24.48 13.70
N HIS A 15 -29.71 24.42 12.49
CA HIS A 15 -31.12 24.71 12.22
C HIS A 15 -32.08 23.55 12.51
N LYS A 16 -31.56 22.36 12.82
CA LYS A 16 -32.34 21.18 13.23
C LYS A 16 -32.21 20.97 14.73
N ASP A 17 -32.96 20.02 15.29
CA ASP A 17 -32.82 19.59 16.68
C ASP A 17 -31.48 18.83 16.93
N TRP A 18 -30.36 19.56 16.84
CA TRP A 18 -29.01 19.03 16.99
C TRP A 18 -28.68 18.71 18.45
N GLN A 19 -29.33 19.38 19.40
CA GLN A 19 -29.10 19.22 20.85
C GLN A 19 -29.43 17.79 21.29
N ARG A 20 -30.47 17.17 20.72
CA ARG A 20 -30.81 15.75 20.95
C ARG A 20 -29.74 14.77 20.47
N TYR A 21 -28.93 15.12 19.48
CA TYR A 21 -27.90 14.25 18.87
C TYR A 21 -26.48 14.59 19.32
N VAL A 22 -26.32 15.30 20.44
CA VAL A 22 -25.00 15.63 20.99
C VAL A 22 -24.34 14.38 21.55
N ARG A 23 -23.31 13.89 20.86
CA ARG A 23 -22.48 12.79 21.34
C ARG A 23 -21.36 13.31 22.23
N THR A 24 -21.47 13.08 23.54
CA THR A 24 -20.38 13.35 24.49
C THR A 24 -19.29 12.27 24.43
N TRP A 25 -18.08 12.64 24.81
CA TRP A 25 -16.88 11.77 24.74
C TRP A 25 -16.31 11.40 26.12
N PHE A 26 -17.07 11.57 27.21
CA PHE A 26 -16.64 11.23 28.58
C PHE A 26 -16.27 9.75 28.74
N ASN A 27 -16.84 8.86 27.92
CA ASN A 27 -16.51 7.44 27.90
C ASN A 27 -15.20 7.09 27.14
N GLN A 28 -14.46 8.06 26.61
CA GLN A 28 -13.20 7.84 25.90
C GLN A 28 -12.13 7.09 26.73
N PRO A 29 -11.80 7.47 27.99
CA PRO A 29 -10.86 6.73 28.83
C PRO A 29 -11.31 5.29 29.10
N ALA A 30 -12.58 5.07 29.47
CA ALA A 30 -13.14 3.74 29.68
C ALA A 30 -13.05 2.88 28.40
N ARG A 31 -13.34 3.45 27.22
CA ARG A 31 -13.17 2.77 25.93
C ARG A 31 -11.70 2.47 25.60
N LYS A 32 -10.74 3.26 26.08
CA LYS A 32 -9.30 3.01 25.92
C LYS A 32 -8.86 1.82 26.78
N GLN A 33 -9.26 1.81 28.05
CA GLN A 33 -8.98 0.70 28.98
C GLN A 33 -9.61 -0.61 28.49
N ARG A 34 -10.90 -0.60 28.13
CA ARG A 34 -11.59 -1.78 27.57
C ARG A 34 -10.91 -2.35 26.32
N ARG A 35 -10.45 -1.47 25.41
CA ARG A 35 -9.69 -1.90 24.22
C ARG A 35 -8.33 -2.50 24.60
N ARG A 36 -7.65 -1.97 25.62
CA ARG A 36 -6.38 -2.52 26.13
C ARG A 36 -6.59 -3.92 26.72
N THR A 37 -7.56 -4.11 27.61
CA THR A 37 -7.84 -5.41 28.23
C THR A 37 -8.23 -6.46 27.19
N THR A 38 -9.06 -6.10 26.21
CA THR A 38 -9.44 -6.98 25.09
C THR A 38 -8.22 -7.42 24.27
N ARG A 39 -7.28 -6.50 24.00
CA ARG A 39 -6.03 -6.83 23.29
C ARG A 39 -5.14 -7.77 24.11
N ILE A 40 -5.03 -7.57 25.42
CA ILE A 40 -4.27 -8.47 26.31
C ILE A 40 -4.91 -9.87 26.33
N LYS A 41 -6.25 -9.95 26.46
CA LYS A 41 -6.99 -11.22 26.41
C LYS A 41 -6.74 -11.94 25.09
N LYS A 42 -6.82 -11.23 23.96
CA LYS A 42 -6.50 -11.78 22.64
C LYS A 42 -5.05 -12.26 22.53
N ALA A 43 -4.10 -11.50 23.07
CA ALA A 43 -2.68 -11.87 23.01
C ALA A 43 -2.42 -13.20 23.73
N ARG A 44 -2.98 -13.36 24.93
CA ARG A 44 -2.91 -14.60 25.70
C ARG A 44 -3.57 -15.78 24.99
N SER A 45 -4.73 -15.57 24.36
CA SER A 45 -5.48 -16.66 23.72
C SER A 45 -4.83 -17.21 22.45
N ILE A 46 -4.02 -16.42 21.75
CA ILE A 46 -3.40 -16.83 20.47
C ILE A 46 -1.90 -17.15 20.61
N ALA A 47 -1.34 -17.07 21.82
CA ALA A 47 0.07 -17.38 22.05
C ALA A 47 0.39 -18.79 21.50
N PRO A 48 1.50 -18.97 20.74
CA PRO A 48 2.63 -18.04 20.56
C PRO A 48 2.50 -17.04 19.39
N ARG A 49 1.38 -16.99 18.66
CA ARG A 49 1.24 -16.19 17.43
C ARG A 49 1.31 -14.66 17.67
N PRO A 50 1.82 -13.87 16.71
CA PRO A 50 1.87 -12.41 16.81
C PRO A 50 0.50 -11.74 16.98
N VAL A 51 0.41 -10.74 17.86
CA VAL A 51 -0.85 -10.02 18.15
C VAL A 51 -1.29 -9.09 17.03
N GLY A 52 -0.32 -8.55 16.26
CA GLY A 52 -0.56 -7.73 15.08
C GLY A 52 -1.32 -8.43 13.96
N GLY A 53 -1.48 -9.76 14.07
CA GLY A 53 -2.15 -10.60 13.10
C GLY A 53 -1.24 -11.02 11.95
N ASN A 54 -1.87 -11.39 10.85
CA ASN A 54 -1.21 -11.98 9.69
C ASN A 54 -0.36 -10.96 8.92
N LEU A 55 0.67 -11.46 8.23
CA LEU A 55 1.52 -10.68 7.33
C LEU A 55 0.68 -10.04 6.22
N ARG A 56 0.90 -8.75 6.00
CA ARG A 56 0.29 -7.96 4.91
C ARG A 56 1.36 -7.50 3.90
N PRO A 57 1.00 -7.37 2.61
CA PRO A 57 1.94 -6.90 1.58
C PRO A 57 2.18 -5.40 1.68
N VAL A 58 3.23 -4.94 1.02
CA VAL A 58 3.49 -3.52 0.79
C VAL A 58 2.78 -3.08 -0.48
N VAL A 59 2.03 -1.98 -0.39
CA VAL A 59 1.23 -1.44 -1.49
C VAL A 59 1.41 0.07 -1.59
N ARG A 60 1.50 0.59 -2.81
CA ARG A 60 1.51 2.04 -3.08
C ARG A 60 0.10 2.63 -2.97
N CYS A 61 -0.02 3.85 -2.45
CA CYS A 61 -1.31 4.53 -2.44
C CYS A 61 -1.74 4.96 -3.87
N PRO A 62 -3.05 4.97 -4.17
CA PRO A 62 -3.51 5.01 -5.57
C PRO A 62 -3.50 6.39 -6.24
N THR A 63 -3.51 7.50 -5.49
CA THR A 63 -3.65 8.84 -6.07
C THR A 63 -2.30 9.50 -6.30
N ALA A 64 -2.22 10.43 -7.26
CA ALA A 64 -1.00 11.20 -7.54
C ALA A 64 -0.45 11.93 -6.30
N LYS A 65 -1.33 12.40 -5.40
CA LYS A 65 -0.93 13.04 -4.13
C LYS A 65 -0.17 12.10 -3.17
N TYR A 66 -0.46 10.80 -3.23
CA TYR A 66 0.03 9.83 -2.24
C TYR A 66 0.83 8.66 -2.85
N ASN A 67 1.05 8.62 -4.16
CA ASN A 67 1.75 7.53 -4.84
C ASN A 67 3.19 7.31 -4.32
N THR A 68 3.83 8.34 -3.77
CA THR A 68 5.15 8.25 -3.12
C THR A 68 5.11 7.50 -1.79
N LYS A 69 3.94 7.41 -1.14
CA LYS A 69 3.75 6.70 0.13
C LYS A 69 3.43 5.23 -0.11
N SER A 70 4.11 4.38 0.65
CA SER A 70 3.79 2.95 0.76
C SER A 70 3.03 2.69 2.06
N ARG A 71 2.15 1.69 2.05
CA ARG A 71 1.38 1.26 3.22
C ARG A 71 1.20 -0.25 3.21
N LEU A 72 0.71 -0.79 4.32
CA LEU A 72 0.26 -2.19 4.37
C LEU A 72 -1.06 -2.35 3.60
N GLY A 73 -1.11 -3.38 2.77
CA GLY A 73 -2.27 -3.76 1.99
C GLY A 73 -3.27 -4.63 2.76
N ARG A 74 -4.23 -5.20 2.02
CA ARG A 74 -5.19 -6.18 2.54
C ARG A 74 -4.59 -7.59 2.56
N GLY A 75 -4.01 -8.03 1.43
CA GLY A 75 -3.38 -9.34 1.29
C GLY A 75 -2.57 -9.50 0.00
N PHE A 76 -1.74 -10.54 0.00
CA PHE A 76 -0.88 -10.92 -1.12
C PHE A 76 -1.70 -11.42 -2.31
N THR A 77 -1.22 -11.14 -3.51
CA THR A 77 -1.81 -11.66 -4.75
C THR A 77 -1.47 -13.13 -4.94
N LEU A 78 -2.22 -13.81 -5.82
CA LEU A 78 -1.90 -15.19 -6.21
C LEU A 78 -0.56 -15.30 -6.94
N GLU A 79 -0.22 -14.29 -7.75
CA GLU A 79 1.05 -14.25 -8.49
C GLU A 79 2.26 -14.14 -7.55
N GLU A 80 2.20 -13.25 -6.55
CA GLU A 80 3.26 -13.12 -5.53
C GLU A 80 3.44 -14.42 -4.74
N LEU A 81 2.33 -15.09 -4.38
CA LEU A 81 2.38 -16.37 -3.67
C LEU A 81 2.97 -17.48 -4.52
N LYS A 82 2.59 -17.53 -5.81
CA LYS A 82 3.17 -18.48 -6.77
C LYS A 82 4.67 -18.27 -6.93
N ALA A 83 5.11 -17.02 -7.09
CA ALA A 83 6.53 -16.68 -7.20
C ALA A 83 7.33 -16.89 -5.90
N ALA A 84 6.66 -16.93 -4.75
CA ALA A 84 7.26 -17.28 -3.45
C ALA A 84 7.13 -18.77 -3.10
N GLU A 85 6.57 -19.60 -4.00
CA GLU A 85 6.34 -21.03 -3.80
C GLU A 85 5.45 -21.35 -2.57
N ILE A 86 4.43 -20.52 -2.35
CA ILE A 86 3.47 -20.69 -1.25
C ILE A 86 2.10 -21.01 -1.84
N ASN A 87 1.53 -22.15 -1.46
CA ASN A 87 0.17 -22.49 -1.86
C ASN A 87 -0.84 -21.56 -1.17
N LYS A 88 -1.81 -21.03 -1.93
CA LYS A 88 -2.86 -20.11 -1.43
C LYS A 88 -3.63 -20.65 -0.22
N ARG A 89 -3.85 -21.97 -0.12
CA ARG A 89 -4.56 -22.60 1.00
C ARG A 89 -3.69 -22.65 2.27
N VAL A 90 -2.38 -22.89 2.09
CA VAL A 90 -1.41 -22.95 3.19
C VAL A 90 -1.05 -21.55 3.69
N ALA A 91 -1.05 -20.54 2.82
CA ALA A 91 -0.75 -19.15 3.20
C ALA A 91 -1.58 -18.67 4.40
N ALA A 92 -2.89 -18.93 4.39
CA ALA A 92 -3.78 -18.50 5.47
C ALA A 92 -3.48 -19.22 6.80
N THR A 93 -3.08 -20.49 6.76
CA THR A 93 -2.78 -21.29 7.96
C THR A 93 -1.48 -20.87 8.62
N ILE A 94 -0.49 -20.45 7.83
CA ILE A 94 0.83 -19.98 8.32
C ILE A 94 0.86 -18.48 8.63
N GLY A 95 -0.29 -17.79 8.62
CA GLY A 95 -0.36 -16.38 9.02
C GLY A 95 -0.08 -15.37 7.92
N ILE A 96 -0.34 -15.71 6.65
CA ILE A 96 -0.22 -14.79 5.50
C ILE A 96 -1.61 -14.45 4.97
N THR A 97 -1.93 -13.16 4.78
CA THR A 97 -3.24 -12.77 4.21
C THR A 97 -3.22 -12.85 2.69
N VAL A 98 -4.30 -13.35 2.09
CA VAL A 98 -4.45 -13.47 0.62
C VAL A 98 -5.57 -12.55 0.13
N ASP A 99 -5.34 -11.85 -0.97
CA ASP A 99 -6.34 -11.00 -1.64
C ASP A 99 -6.41 -11.32 -3.14
N HIS A 100 -7.36 -12.19 -3.50
CA HIS A 100 -7.58 -12.66 -4.87
C HIS A 100 -7.96 -11.55 -5.86
N ARG A 101 -8.38 -10.37 -5.37
CA ARG A 101 -8.86 -9.26 -6.20
C ARG A 101 -7.74 -8.33 -6.67
N ARG A 102 -6.58 -8.32 -5.99
CA ARG A 102 -5.48 -7.44 -6.33
C ARG A 102 -4.68 -8.04 -7.49
N ARG A 103 -4.27 -7.19 -8.43
CA ARG A 103 -3.44 -7.54 -9.59
C ARG A 103 -2.11 -6.80 -9.52
N ASN A 104 -1.03 -7.41 -10.01
CA ASN A 104 0.26 -6.72 -10.15
C ASN A 104 0.36 -6.11 -11.54
N LYS A 105 0.79 -4.85 -11.60
CA LYS A 105 1.04 -4.13 -12.86
C LYS A 105 2.52 -3.78 -13.05
N SER A 106 3.31 -3.80 -11.98
CA SER A 106 4.74 -3.52 -12.03
C SER A 106 5.53 -4.67 -11.43
N VAL A 107 6.64 -5.00 -12.08
CA VAL A 107 7.57 -6.06 -11.68
C VAL A 107 8.23 -5.72 -10.33
N GLU A 108 8.54 -4.45 -10.08
CA GLU A 108 9.20 -4.03 -8.84
C GLU A 108 8.32 -4.32 -7.61
N SER A 109 7.01 -4.09 -7.73
CA SER A 109 6.06 -4.34 -6.64
C SER A 109 5.89 -5.84 -6.36
N LEU A 110 5.89 -6.65 -7.42
CA LEU A 110 5.86 -8.10 -7.34
C LEU A 110 7.13 -8.61 -6.62
N GLN A 111 8.31 -8.21 -7.08
CA GLN A 111 9.60 -8.62 -6.49
C GLN A 111 9.71 -8.21 -5.02
N LEU A 112 9.34 -6.98 -4.67
CA LEU A 112 9.37 -6.50 -3.29
C LEU A 112 8.50 -7.34 -2.36
N ASN A 113 7.28 -7.69 -2.80
CA ASN A 113 6.38 -8.52 -2.01
C ASN A 113 6.78 -10.00 -1.97
N VAL A 114 7.38 -10.53 -3.03
CA VAL A 114 7.97 -11.87 -3.05
C VAL A 114 9.14 -11.95 -2.07
N GLN A 115 10.04 -10.96 -2.07
CA GLN A 115 11.14 -10.88 -1.12
C GLN A 115 10.62 -10.81 0.32
N ARG A 116 9.57 -10.01 0.56
CA ARG A 116 8.90 -9.92 1.86
C ARG A 116 8.29 -11.24 2.31
N LEU A 117 7.71 -12.03 1.40
CA LEU A 117 7.20 -13.37 1.70
C LEU A 117 8.32 -14.34 2.06
N LYS A 118 9.44 -14.32 1.31
CA LYS A 118 10.62 -15.14 1.58
C LYS A 118 11.24 -14.81 2.93
N GLU A 119 11.41 -13.53 3.24
CA GLU A 119 11.92 -13.05 4.53
C GLU A 119 10.99 -13.41 5.70
N TYR A 120 9.67 -13.36 5.49
CA TYR A 120 8.71 -13.83 6.50
C TYR A 120 8.82 -15.33 6.72
N LYS A 121 8.93 -16.12 5.65
CA LYS A 121 9.05 -17.58 5.71
C LYS A 121 10.32 -18.01 6.45
N SER A 122 11.44 -17.31 6.26
CA SER A 122 12.69 -17.61 6.99
C SER A 122 12.62 -17.25 8.47
N LYS A 123 11.78 -16.30 8.87
CA LYS A 123 11.58 -15.87 10.27
C LYS A 123 10.44 -16.62 10.97
N LEU A 124 9.71 -17.47 10.25
CA LEU A 124 8.53 -18.16 10.78
C LEU A 124 8.96 -19.44 11.50
N ILE A 125 8.71 -19.49 12.81
CA ILE A 125 8.83 -20.71 13.61
C ILE A 125 7.49 -21.47 13.52
N LEU A 126 7.46 -22.60 12.81
CA LEU A 126 6.27 -23.41 12.63
C LEU A 126 6.24 -24.56 13.66
N PHE A 127 5.25 -24.54 14.54
CA PHE A 127 5.11 -25.57 15.56
C PHE A 127 4.54 -26.86 14.96
N PRO A 128 5.04 -28.05 15.36
CA PRO A 128 4.48 -29.31 14.93
C PRO A 128 3.05 -29.46 15.49
N LYS A 129 2.15 -30.06 14.69
CA LYS A 129 0.77 -30.32 15.13
C LYS A 129 0.70 -31.33 16.28
N LYS A 130 1.63 -32.28 16.31
CA LYS A 130 1.82 -33.26 17.37
C LYS A 130 3.26 -33.13 17.86
N ALA A 131 3.46 -32.79 19.13
CA ALA A 131 4.78 -32.50 19.69
C ALA A 131 5.78 -33.66 19.51
N GLY A 132 5.35 -34.91 19.74
CA GLY A 132 6.20 -36.10 19.60
C GLY A 132 6.34 -36.64 18.17
N ALA A 133 5.76 -35.99 17.16
CA ALA A 133 5.85 -36.44 15.77
C ALA A 133 6.03 -35.23 14.82
N PRO A 134 7.17 -34.53 14.90
CA PRO A 134 7.48 -33.41 14.02
C PRO A 134 7.60 -33.86 12.57
N LYS A 135 7.10 -33.04 11.65
CA LYS A 135 7.14 -33.26 10.21
C LYS A 135 8.17 -32.35 9.54
N LYS A 136 8.46 -32.63 8.27
CA LYS A 136 9.32 -31.79 7.44
C LYS A 136 8.77 -30.36 7.38
N GLY A 137 9.57 -29.40 7.85
CA GLY A 137 9.24 -27.98 7.88
C GLY A 137 8.68 -27.48 9.21
N ASP A 138 8.53 -28.36 10.21
CA ASP A 138 8.32 -27.96 11.59
C ASP A 138 9.66 -27.50 12.21
N ALA A 139 9.57 -26.62 13.19
CA ALA A 139 10.70 -26.05 13.92
C ALA A 139 11.35 -27.08 14.86
N SER A 140 12.63 -26.89 15.16
CA SER A 140 13.35 -27.70 16.15
C SER A 140 12.84 -27.41 17.57
N GLU A 141 13.09 -28.32 18.51
CA GLU A 141 12.69 -28.11 19.92
C GLU A 141 13.36 -26.86 20.53
N GLU A 142 14.58 -26.53 20.10
CA GLU A 142 15.31 -25.33 20.53
C GLU A 142 14.63 -24.06 20.03
N GLU A 143 14.25 -24.00 18.76
CA GLU A 143 13.51 -22.87 18.18
C GLU A 143 12.14 -22.68 18.83
N ILE A 144 11.47 -23.78 19.17
CA ILE A 144 10.19 -23.76 19.88
C ILE A 144 10.34 -23.13 21.27
N LYS A 145 11.41 -23.45 22.01
CA LYS A 145 11.69 -22.85 23.32
C LYS A 145 12.04 -21.37 23.22
N MET A 146 12.72 -20.95 22.15
CA MET A 146 13.03 -19.54 21.89
C MET A 146 11.83 -18.73 21.38
N ALA A 147 10.74 -19.39 20.98
CA ALA A 147 9.59 -18.73 20.38
C ALA A 147 8.92 -17.76 21.38
N THR A 148 9.01 -16.47 21.10
CA THR A 148 8.34 -15.42 21.86
C THR A 148 7.26 -14.75 21.03
N GLN A 149 6.22 -14.24 21.71
CA GLN A 149 5.14 -13.55 21.03
C GLN A 149 5.59 -12.16 20.59
N LEU A 150 5.65 -11.93 19.27
CA LEU A 150 5.92 -10.60 18.72
C LEU A 150 4.78 -9.62 19.05
N GLN A 151 5.13 -8.52 19.70
CA GLN A 151 4.24 -7.38 19.93
C GLN A 151 4.30 -6.39 18.76
N GLY A 152 3.14 -5.82 18.40
CA GLY A 152 3.05 -4.84 17.31
C GLY A 152 2.83 -5.47 15.93
N THR A 153 3.17 -4.72 14.89
CA THR A 153 2.89 -5.11 13.50
C THR A 153 4.01 -6.01 12.97
N VAL A 154 3.64 -7.15 12.38
CA VAL A 154 4.60 -8.08 11.75
C VAL A 154 5.28 -7.40 10.57
N MET A 155 6.62 -7.28 10.63
CA MET A 155 7.48 -6.66 9.62
C MET A 155 6.97 -5.27 9.18
N PRO A 156 7.05 -4.22 10.02
CA PRO A 156 6.49 -2.91 9.69
C PRO A 156 7.13 -2.32 8.43
N VAL A 157 6.35 -1.57 7.64
CA VAL A 157 6.85 -0.88 6.45
C VAL A 157 7.51 0.42 6.88
N SER A 158 8.83 0.50 6.73
CA SER A 158 9.57 1.74 6.87
C SER A 158 9.65 2.47 5.53
N ARG A 159 9.73 3.81 5.61
CA ARG A 159 10.01 4.63 4.43
C ARG A 159 11.51 4.63 4.21
N VAL A 160 11.98 3.91 3.18
CA VAL A 160 13.37 4.00 2.74
C VAL A 160 13.49 5.17 1.77
N VAL A 161 14.36 6.12 2.08
CA VAL A 161 14.76 7.20 1.16
C VAL A 161 16.21 6.94 0.80
N LYS A 162 16.47 6.70 -0.48
CA LYS A 162 17.85 6.57 -0.99
C LYS A 162 18.37 7.97 -1.29
N SER A 163 19.43 8.38 -0.60
CA SER A 163 20.14 9.61 -0.93
C SER A 163 21.16 9.31 -2.02
N GLU A 164 21.12 10.09 -3.11
CA GLU A 164 22.13 10.02 -4.15
C GLU A 164 23.39 10.79 -3.69
N LYS A 165 24.56 10.34 -4.16
CA LYS A 165 25.84 11.03 -3.91
C LYS A 165 25.99 12.19 -4.88
N ALA A 166 26.73 13.22 -4.47
CA ALA A 166 27.08 14.33 -5.35
C ALA A 166 27.86 13.81 -6.57
N ARG A 167 27.46 14.26 -7.76
CA ARG A 167 28.09 13.90 -9.03
C ARG A 167 28.25 15.13 -9.92
N LYS A 168 29.25 15.10 -10.82
CA LYS A 168 29.44 16.16 -11.80
C LYS A 168 28.24 16.21 -12.76
N ILE A 169 27.78 17.42 -13.06
CA ILE A 169 26.70 17.67 -14.02
C ILE A 169 27.21 17.33 -15.42
N THR A 170 26.42 16.59 -16.19
CA THR A 170 26.74 16.24 -17.57
C THR A 170 26.42 17.39 -18.53
N ASP A 171 27.07 17.45 -19.68
CA ASP A 171 26.81 18.51 -20.67
C ASP A 171 25.37 18.47 -21.22
N GLU A 172 24.76 17.29 -21.29
CA GLU A 172 23.36 17.10 -21.70
C GLU A 172 22.39 17.73 -20.68
N GLU A 173 22.61 17.48 -19.39
CA GLU A 173 21.80 18.07 -18.30
C GLU A 173 21.94 19.60 -18.27
N ARG A 174 23.10 20.14 -18.64
CA ARG A 174 23.34 21.58 -18.73
C ARG A 174 22.60 22.23 -19.91
N LYS A 175 22.54 21.55 -21.05
CA LYS A 175 21.87 22.05 -22.27
C LYS A 175 20.35 21.87 -22.24
N GLY A 176 19.84 20.91 -21.47
CA GLY A 176 18.41 20.61 -21.38
C GLY A 176 17.59 21.66 -20.62
N SER A 177 16.54 22.22 -21.25
CA SER A 177 15.60 23.12 -20.58
C SER A 177 14.37 22.39 -20.04
N ALA A 178 14.31 22.17 -18.73
CA ALA A 178 13.19 21.50 -18.06
C ALA A 178 11.85 22.24 -18.25
N PHE A 179 11.86 23.57 -18.23
CA PHE A 179 10.65 24.38 -18.41
C PHE A 179 10.05 24.19 -19.82
N VAL A 180 10.90 24.26 -20.86
CA VAL A 180 10.48 24.08 -22.25
C VAL A 180 9.94 22.66 -22.46
N ALA A 181 10.63 21.64 -21.94
CA ALA A 181 10.17 20.25 -22.01
C ALA A 181 8.76 20.06 -21.40
N LEU A 182 8.50 20.64 -20.23
CA LEU A 182 7.18 20.58 -19.59
C LEU A 182 6.09 21.27 -20.41
N ARG A 183 6.39 22.43 -21.02
CA ARG A 183 5.44 23.18 -21.87
C ARG A 183 5.15 22.43 -23.16
N GLN A 184 6.19 21.90 -23.82
CA GLN A 184 6.06 21.08 -25.01
C GLN A 184 5.23 19.82 -24.73
N ALA A 185 5.51 19.07 -23.65
CA ALA A 185 4.73 17.88 -23.28
C ALA A 185 3.23 18.18 -23.09
N ARG A 186 2.90 19.32 -22.44
CA ARG A 186 1.51 19.78 -22.31
C ARG A 186 0.89 20.10 -23.68
N ALA A 187 1.63 20.80 -24.55
CA ALA A 187 1.16 21.14 -25.89
C ALA A 187 0.96 19.89 -26.77
N HIS A 188 1.89 18.93 -26.74
CA HIS A 188 1.77 17.65 -27.43
C HIS A 188 0.52 16.88 -26.98
N LYS A 189 0.30 16.74 -25.66
CA LYS A 189 -0.90 16.08 -25.14
C LYS A 189 -2.18 16.77 -25.59
N ARG A 190 -2.21 18.11 -25.58
CA ARG A 190 -3.37 18.91 -26.00
C ARG A 190 -3.65 18.81 -27.51
N LEU A 191 -2.61 18.81 -28.33
CA LEU A 191 -2.70 18.84 -29.80
C LEU A 191 -2.58 17.45 -30.45
N PHE A 192 -2.53 16.37 -29.68
CA PHE A 192 -2.31 15.03 -30.20
C PHE A 192 -3.37 14.62 -31.22
N GLY A 193 -4.65 14.74 -30.86
CA GLY A 193 -5.76 14.35 -31.73
C GLY A 193 -5.85 15.20 -33.00
N SER A 194 -5.67 16.51 -32.89
CA SER A 194 -5.71 17.42 -34.05
C SER A 194 -4.55 17.19 -35.01
N ARG A 195 -3.36 16.90 -34.49
CA ARG A 195 -2.20 16.53 -35.32
C ARG A 195 -2.39 15.18 -35.99
N GLN A 196 -2.95 14.18 -35.31
CA GLN A 196 -3.29 12.90 -35.93
C GLN A 196 -4.32 13.05 -37.05
N LYS A 197 -5.37 13.85 -36.83
CA LYS A 197 -6.38 14.13 -37.87
C LYS A 197 -5.74 14.77 -39.10
N ARG A 198 -4.96 15.85 -38.91
CA ARG A 198 -4.26 16.52 -40.02
C ARG A 198 -3.26 15.60 -40.73
N ALA A 199 -2.55 14.74 -40.00
CA ALA A 199 -1.65 13.77 -40.59
C ALA A 199 -2.41 12.78 -41.51
N LYS A 200 -3.56 12.27 -41.06
CA LYS A 200 -4.42 11.40 -41.87
C LYS A 200 -5.02 12.11 -43.10
N GLU A 201 -5.45 13.37 -42.94
CA GLU A 201 -5.98 14.18 -44.05
C GLU A 201 -4.89 14.43 -45.09
N ASN A 202 -3.69 14.83 -44.66
CA ASN A 202 -2.55 15.03 -45.54
C ASN A 202 -2.10 13.73 -46.25
N GLU A 203 -2.17 12.58 -45.57
CA GLU A 203 -1.90 11.27 -46.19
C GLU A 203 -2.97 10.89 -47.21
N ALA A 204 -4.25 11.15 -46.92
CA ALA A 204 -5.36 10.91 -47.86
C ALA A 204 -5.28 11.82 -49.09
N GLU A 205 -4.94 13.10 -48.92
CA GLU A 205 -4.70 14.04 -50.04
C GLU A 205 -3.52 13.60 -50.90
N LYS A 206 -2.41 13.14 -50.29
CA LYS A 206 -1.27 12.60 -51.02
C LYS A 206 -1.60 11.30 -51.75
N ALA A 207 -2.43 10.43 -51.18
CA ALA A 207 -2.89 9.20 -51.82
C ALA A 207 -3.87 9.46 -52.98
N GLY A 208 -4.73 10.48 -52.86
CA GLY A 208 -5.63 10.91 -53.92
C GLY A 208 -4.96 11.73 -55.04
N GLY A 209 -3.73 12.19 -54.81
CA GLY A 209 -2.92 12.96 -55.78
C GLY A 209 -2.08 12.11 -56.74
N ILE A 210 -2.06 10.78 -56.63
CA ILE A 210 -1.41 9.88 -57.60
C ILE A 210 -2.44 9.58 -58.70
N GLY A 211 -2.63 10.54 -59.60
CA GLY A 211 -3.65 10.44 -60.65
C GLY A 211 -3.92 11.73 -61.39
N LYS A 212 -2.86 12.46 -61.77
CA LYS A 212 -2.85 13.40 -62.90
C LYS A 212 -1.48 13.36 -63.55
#